data_AF-A0A0E9Q702-F1
#
_entry.id   AF-A0A0E9Q702-F1
#
_cell.length_a   1.000
_cell.length_b   1.000
_cell.length_c   1.000
_cell.angle_alpha   90.00
_cell.angle_beta   90.00
_cell.angle_gamma   90.00
#
_symmetry.space_group_name_H-M   'P 1'
#
loop_
_entity.id
_entity.type
_entity.pdbx_description
1 polymer ?
#
loop_
_entity_poly.entity_id
_entity_poly.type
_entity_poly.pdbx_seq_one_letter_code
_entity_poly.pdbx_strand_id
1 'polypeptide(L)'
;MRGVGLCDRMISSYQMSSQTRKWTVCTMLHFVDLSVTNSWIQYCADSHANGRARKETIQYLDFKLLLAEEMITQAQSGESHQIDEVMSSDDEEIYSSK
;
A
#
# COMPACT_ATOMS: atom_id res chain seq x y z
N MET A 1 13.26 -1.40 -13.49
CA MET A 1 13.53 -2.47 -12.49
C MET A 1 14.37 -1.97 -11.30
N ARG A 2 13.92 -0.94 -10.57
CA ARG A 2 14.54 -0.48 -9.31
C ARG A 2 13.58 -0.46 -8.10
N GLY A 3 12.31 -0.83 -8.30
CA GLY A 3 11.29 -0.85 -7.24
C GLY A 3 11.42 -2.05 -6.29
N VAL A 4 11.58 -3.26 -6.83
CA VAL A 4 11.63 -4.50 -6.03
C VAL A 4 12.70 -4.48 -4.93
N GLY A 5 13.90 -3.96 -5.23
CA GLY A 5 14.97 -3.87 -4.23
C GLY A 5 14.77 -2.80 -3.15
N LEU A 6 13.98 -1.76 -3.44
CA LEU A 6 13.58 -0.78 -2.42
C LEU A 6 12.52 -1.40 -1.50
N CYS A 7 11.54 -2.10 -2.09
CA CYS A 7 10.51 -2.80 -1.32
C CYS A 7 11.13 -3.84 -0.39
N ASP A 8 12.04 -4.69 -0.90
CA ASP A 8 12.72 -5.72 -0.11
C ASP A 8 13.52 -5.11 1.07
N ARG A 9 14.25 -4.02 0.83
CA ARG A 9 15.00 -3.29 1.87
C ARG A 9 14.08 -2.66 2.93
N MET A 10 12.95 -2.09 2.52
CA MET A 10 12.00 -1.45 3.43
C MET A 10 11.26 -2.49 4.28
N ILE A 11 10.86 -3.60 3.67
CA ILE A 11 10.25 -4.74 4.38
C ILE A 11 11.25 -5.29 5.39
N SER A 12 12.52 -5.52 5.02
CA SER A 12 13.53 -5.99 5.98
C SER A 12 13.81 -5.02 7.12
N SER A 13 13.65 -3.71 6.92
CA SER A 13 13.97 -2.68 7.93
C SER A 13 12.80 -2.38 8.87
N TYR A 14 11.55 -2.57 8.41
CA TYR A 14 10.33 -2.17 9.12
C TYR A 14 9.26 -3.28 9.14
N GLN A 15 9.67 -4.54 9.06
CA GLN A 15 8.77 -5.69 9.00
C GLN A 15 7.86 -5.73 10.22
N MET A 16 6.57 -6.02 10.00
CA MET A 16 5.71 -6.47 11.09
C MET A 16 6.18 -7.85 11.57
N SER A 17 6.99 -7.86 12.64
CA SER A 17 7.38 -9.11 13.28
C SER A 17 6.14 -9.76 13.90
N SER A 18 5.75 -10.92 13.42
CA SER A 18 4.79 -11.77 14.12
C SER A 18 5.50 -13.01 14.62
N GLN A 19 5.38 -13.29 15.91
CA GLN A 19 5.92 -14.51 16.51
C GLN A 19 4.97 -15.71 16.26
N THR A 20 4.42 -15.82 15.06
CA THR A 20 3.48 -16.89 14.69
C THR A 20 4.19 -17.95 13.85
N ARG A 21 3.88 -19.22 14.11
CA ARG A 21 4.36 -20.36 13.30
C ARG A 21 3.41 -20.71 12.15
N LYS A 22 2.26 -20.03 12.06
CA LYS A 22 1.25 -20.26 11.02
C LYS A 22 1.65 -19.49 9.76
N TRP A 23 2.14 -20.21 8.75
CA TRP A 23 2.63 -19.61 7.50
C TRP A 23 1.61 -18.66 6.86
N THR A 24 0.31 -18.98 6.89
CA THR A 24 -0.74 -18.15 6.32
C THR A 24 -0.83 -16.77 6.97
N VAL A 25 -0.67 -16.68 8.30
CA VAL A 25 -0.68 -15.40 9.01
C VAL A 25 0.55 -14.57 8.64
N CYS A 26 1.73 -15.20 8.57
CA CYS A 26 2.93 -14.53 8.09
C CYS A 26 2.76 -14.00 6.66
N THR A 27 2.17 -14.79 5.76
CA THR A 27 1.88 -14.39 4.38
C THR A 27 0.94 -13.19 4.33
N MET A 28 -0.14 -13.20 5.13
CA MET A 28 -1.06 -12.05 5.20
C MET A 28 -0.35 -10.77 5.67
N LEU A 29 0.47 -10.87 6.72
CA LEU A 29 1.24 -9.73 7.21
C LEU A 29 2.25 -9.21 6.19
N HIS A 30 2.89 -10.11 5.44
CA HIS A 30 3.77 -9.73 4.32
C HIS A 30 3.02 -9.00 3.22
N PHE A 31 1.78 -9.38 2.89
CA PHE A 31 0.98 -8.65 1.92
C PHE A 31 0.64 -7.24 2.40
N VAL A 32 0.38 -7.07 3.70
CA VAL A 32 0.16 -5.73 4.28
C VAL A 32 1.45 -4.91 4.23
N ASP A 33 2.60 -5.47 4.63
CA ASP A 33 3.87 -4.74 4.54
C ASP A 33 4.21 -4.36 3.08
N LEU A 34 3.91 -5.24 2.12
CA LEU A 34 4.10 -4.98 0.68
C LEU A 34 3.18 -3.85 0.19
N SER A 35 1.88 -3.90 0.51
CA SER A 35 0.92 -2.89 0.08
C SER A 35 1.25 -1.52 0.66
N VAL A 36 1.57 -1.44 1.95
CA VAL A 36 1.95 -0.19 2.63
C VAL A 36 3.23 0.40 2.03
N THR A 37 4.23 -0.44 1.73
CA THR A 37 5.46 0.02 1.07
C THR A 37 5.17 0.58 -0.32
N ASN A 38 4.33 -0.09 -1.11
CA ASN A 38 3.95 0.37 -2.44
C ASN A 38 3.17 1.69 -2.39
N SER A 39 2.24 1.85 -1.45
CA SER A 39 1.50 3.09 -1.25
C SER A 39 2.42 4.27 -0.89
N TRP A 40 3.43 4.04 -0.05
CA TRP A 40 4.41 5.09 0.28
C TRP A 40 5.27 5.49 -0.93
N ILE A 41 5.69 4.52 -1.75
CA ILE A 41 6.43 4.80 -3.00
C ILE A 41 5.58 5.65 -3.94
N GLN A 42 4.29 5.30 -4.09
CA GLN A 42 3.35 6.09 -4.89
C GLN A 42 3.16 7.50 -4.33
N TYR A 43 2.95 7.63 -3.02
CA TYR A 43 2.89 8.94 -2.33
C TYR A 43 4.15 9.79 -2.59
N CYS A 44 5.34 9.19 -2.56
CA CYS A 44 6.58 9.89 -2.86
C CYS A 44 6.64 10.38 -4.31
N ALA A 45 6.18 9.55 -5.26
CA ALA A 45 6.13 9.90 -6.68
C ALA A 45 5.15 11.06 -6.92
N ASP A 46 3.97 11.00 -6.32
CA ASP A 46 2.92 12.03 -6.44
C ASP A 46 3.35 13.35 -5.78
N SER A 47 3.99 13.27 -4.60
CA SER A 47 4.60 14.42 -3.92
C SER A 47 5.61 15.12 -4.82
N HIS A 48 6.44 14.36 -5.55
CA HIS A 48 7.42 14.93 -6.48
C HIS A 48 6.75 15.53 -7.73
N ALA A 49 5.74 14.86 -8.28
CA ALA A 49 4.97 15.35 -9.43
C ALA A 49 4.25 16.67 -9.11
N ASN A 50 3.76 16.83 -7.88
CA ASN A 50 3.09 18.04 -7.40
C ASN A 50 4.05 19.16 -6.97
N GLY A 51 5.35 19.04 -7.25
CA GLY A 51 6.35 20.07 -6.98
C GLY A 51 6.70 20.25 -5.49
N ARG A 52 6.31 19.29 -4.64
CA ARG A 52 6.59 19.35 -3.21
C ARG A 52 8.07 19.02 -2.94
N ALA A 53 8.73 19.79 -2.09
CA ALA A 53 10.14 19.57 -1.80
C ALA A 53 10.34 18.21 -1.10
N ARG A 54 11.41 17.49 -1.44
CA ARG A 54 11.74 16.17 -0.83
C ARG A 54 11.85 16.20 0.70
N LYS A 55 12.14 17.37 1.28
CA LYS A 55 12.18 17.58 2.74
C LYS A 55 10.80 17.58 3.40
N GLU A 56 9.75 17.81 2.62
CA GLU A 56 8.36 17.83 3.08
C GLU A 56 7.66 16.49 2.85
N THR A 57 8.27 15.59 2.07
CA THR A 57 7.78 14.22 1.91
C THR A 57 8.03 13.46 3.21
N ILE A 58 6.95 12.90 3.76
CA ILE A 58 6.96 12.17 5.04
C ILE A 58 7.84 10.92 4.92
N GLN A 59 8.64 10.64 5.95
CA GLN A 59 9.48 9.44 6.00
C GLN A 59 8.61 8.18 6.12
N TYR A 60 9.15 7.04 5.69
CA TYR A 60 8.38 5.79 5.62
C TYR A 60 7.80 5.35 6.98
N LEU A 61 8.56 5.49 8.07
CA LEU A 61 8.09 5.12 9.41
C LEU A 61 6.91 6.00 9.85
N ASP A 62 7.03 7.32 9.68
CA ASP A 62 5.97 8.27 10.01
C ASP A 62 4.71 8.02 9.17
N PHE A 63 4.90 7.68 7.89
CA PHE A 63 3.80 7.26 7.01
C PHE A 63 3.10 6.01 7.53
N LYS A 64 3.85 4.97 7.97
CA LYS A 64 3.26 3.78 8.58
C LYS A 64 2.48 4.11 9.85
N LEU A 65 2.98 5.03 10.68
CA LEU A 65 2.33 5.43 11.92
C LEU A 65 0.99 6.13 11.65
N LEU A 66 1.00 7.13 10.75
CA LEU A 66 -0.21 7.85 10.33
C LEU A 66 -1.26 6.90 9.74
N LEU A 67 -0.83 5.97 8.90
CA LEU A 67 -1.73 4.98 8.31
C LEU A 67 -2.34 4.07 9.39
N ALA A 68 -1.55 3.65 10.37
CA ALA A 68 -2.04 2.81 11.48
C ALA A 68 -3.05 3.57 12.36
N GLU A 69 -2.77 4.83 12.70
CA GLU A 69 -3.68 5.68 13.47
C GLU A 69 -5.02 5.87 12.75
N GLU A 70 -4.98 6.14 11.45
CA GLU A 70 -6.17 6.31 10.61
C GLU A 70 -6.98 5.01 10.56
N MET A 71 -6.34 3.87 10.31
CA MET A 71 -7.03 2.57 10.27
C MET A 71 -7.66 2.19 11.63
N ILE A 72 -6.99 2.49 12.74
CA ILE A 72 -7.53 2.26 14.09
C ILE A 72 -8.74 3.18 14.34
N THR A 73 -8.64 4.44 13.96
CA THR A 73 -9.72 5.42 14.11
C THR A 73 -10.95 5.01 13.30
N GLN A 74 -10.75 4.60 12.04
CA GLN A 74 -11.82 4.09 11.18
C GLN A 74 -12.48 2.84 11.78
N ALA A 75 -11.68 1.88 12.25
CA ALA A 75 -12.21 0.67 12.89
C ALA A 75 -13.05 0.97 14.15
N GLN A 76 -12.68 2.00 14.91
CA GLN A 76 -13.42 2.45 16.09
C GLN A 76 -14.69 3.24 15.75
N SER A 77 -14.70 3.96 14.62
CA SER A 77 -15.83 4.78 14.17
C SER A 77 -17.04 3.96 13.70
N GLY A 78 -16.88 2.64 13.45
CA GLY A 78 -17.95 1.75 13.02
C GLY A 78 -18.46 1.99 11.59
N GLU A 79 -17.86 2.93 10.85
CA GLU A 79 -18.19 3.21 9.46
C GLU A 79 -17.52 2.18 8.54
N SER A 80 -18.28 1.17 8.12
CA SER A 80 -17.86 0.28 7.04
C SER A 80 -18.02 1.04 5.71
N HIS A 81 -16.93 1.62 5.20
CA HIS A 81 -16.92 2.18 3.86
C HIS A 81 -17.14 1.04 2.86
N GLN A 82 -18.27 1.05 2.14
CA GLN A 82 -18.52 0.13 1.05
C GLN A 82 -17.48 0.42 -0.03
N ILE A 83 -16.65 -0.56 -0.37
CA ILE A 83 -15.76 -0.47 -1.52
C ILE A 83 -16.68 -0.53 -2.74
N ASP A 84 -16.99 0.63 -3.34
CA ASP A 84 -17.64 0.66 -4.63
C ASP A 84 -16.72 -0.02 -5.65
N GLU A 85 -17.21 -1.11 -6.22
CA GLU A 85 -16.58 -1.85 -7.30
C GLU A 85 -16.36 -0.91 -8.49
N VAL A 86 -15.14 -0.38 -8.64
CA VAL A 86 -14.72 0.16 -9.94
C VAL A 86 -14.38 -1.04 -10.82
N MET A 87 -15.44 -1.68 -11.32
CA MET A 87 -15.40 -2.50 -12.52
C MET A 87 -14.99 -1.57 -13.67
N SER A 88 -13.69 -1.55 -13.99
CA SER A 88 -13.22 -1.00 -15.26
C SER A 88 -13.68 -1.94 -16.37
N SER A 89 -14.89 -1.71 -16.87
CA SER A 89 -15.41 -2.28 -18.09
C SER A 89 -14.57 -1.79 -19.27
N ASP A 90 -13.56 -2.55 -19.69
CA ASP A 90 -12.91 -2.41 -20.99
C ASP A 90 -12.25 -3.74 -21.35
N ASP A 91 -13.06 -4.74 -21.71
CA ASP A 91 -12.62 -5.93 -22.45
C ASP A 91 -13.85 -6.58 -23.10
N GLU A 92 -14.38 -6.00 -24.17
CA GLU A 92 -15.22 -6.71 -25.17
C GLU A 92 -15.31 -5.86 -26.45
N GLU A 93 -14.26 -5.86 -27.28
CA GLU A 93 -14.43 -5.57 -28.72
C GLU A 93 -13.30 -6.09 -29.61
N ILE A 94 -12.95 -7.39 -29.55
CA ILE A 94 -12.17 -8.03 -30.63
C ILE A 94 -12.69 -9.44 -30.93
N TYR A 95 -13.99 -9.58 -31.22
CA TYR A 95 -14.51 -10.70 -32.03
C TYR A 95 -15.67 -10.24 -32.93
N SER A 96 -15.47 -9.13 -33.66
CA SER A 96 -16.31 -8.87 -34.82
C SER A 96 -15.59 -8.02 -35.86
N SER A 97 -14.68 -8.65 -36.59
CA SER A 97 -14.50 -8.35 -38.01
C SER A 97 -13.93 -9.58 -38.71
N LYS A 98 -14.59 -9.90 -39.81
CA LYS A 98 -14.29 -10.96 -40.79
C LYS A 98 -12.86 -10.94 -41.28
#